data_AF-A0A9J7EUB6-F1
#
_entry.id   AF-A0A9J7EUB6-F1
#
_cell.length_a   1.000
_cell.length_b   1.000
_cell.length_c   1.000
_cell.angle_alpha   90.00
_cell.angle_beta   90.00
_cell.angle_gamma   90.00
#
_symmetry.space_group_name_H-M   'P 1'
#
loop_
_entity.id
_entity.type
_entity.pdbx_description
1 polymer ?
#
loop_
_entity_poly.entity_id
_entity_poly.type
_entity_poly.pdbx_seq_one_letter_code
_entity_poly.pdbx_strand_id
1 'polypeptide(L)'
;MAERILDIGGRTVYRYVFSYSGNRNLLKILFNLNATGAIHADELGYLFDNVELFGEQVTSQDQLMIDRLTTLWTNFAKYGDPTPAMSDLLPVKWQPITKTSQPYLNLDSDLTLGARPFHDRMAFWDLFYKLYRNQQKYGLSGK
;
A
#
# COMPACT_ATOMS: atom_id res chain seq x y z
N MET A 1 -11.03 7.60 -3.44
CA MET A 1 -11.15 6.71 -2.25
C MET A 1 -10.66 7.37 -0.96
N ALA A 2 -9.41 7.87 -0.89
CA ALA A 2 -8.89 8.53 0.32
C ALA A 2 -9.70 9.75 0.77
N GLU A 3 -10.15 10.59 -0.17
CA GLU A 3 -11.04 11.74 0.13
C GLU A 3 -12.36 11.27 0.75
N ARG A 4 -12.94 10.19 0.23
CA ARG A 4 -14.17 9.61 0.79
C ARG A 4 -13.98 9.14 2.23
N ILE A 5 -12.81 8.59 2.58
CA ILE A 5 -12.49 8.18 3.97
C ILE A 5 -12.42 9.41 4.89
N LEU A 6 -11.81 10.50 4.42
CA LEU A 6 -11.81 11.77 5.16
C LEU A 6 -13.23 12.33 5.32
N ASP A 7 -14.06 12.27 4.28
CA ASP A 7 -15.41 12.82 4.28
C ASP A 7 -16.39 12.03 5.17
N ILE A 8 -16.17 10.72 5.38
CA ILE A 8 -16.96 9.93 6.36
C ILE A 8 -16.42 10.03 7.79
N GLY A 9 -15.47 10.94 8.06
CA GLY A 9 -14.99 11.23 9.41
C GLY A 9 -13.74 10.46 9.85
N GLY A 10 -12.98 9.88 8.92
CA GLY A 10 -11.67 9.29 9.23
C GLY A 10 -10.72 10.36 9.78
N ARG A 11 -10.28 10.21 11.05
CA ARG A 11 -9.46 11.23 11.74
C ARG A 11 -8.07 11.39 11.13
N THR A 12 -7.36 10.29 10.92
CA THR A 12 -6.00 10.27 10.38
C THR A 12 -5.89 9.12 9.39
N VAL A 13 -5.58 9.45 8.14
CA VAL A 13 -5.51 8.46 7.04
C VAL A 13 -4.11 8.44 6.48
N TYR A 14 -3.48 7.27 6.46
CA TYR A 14 -2.19 7.05 5.81
C TYR A 14 -2.39 6.16 4.58
N ARG A 15 -1.62 6.37 3.52
CA ARG A 15 -1.64 5.54 2.31
C ARG A 15 -0.23 5.13 1.95
N TYR A 16 -0.04 3.85 1.66
CA TYR A 16 1.20 3.33 1.11
C TYR A 16 0.94 2.65 -0.23
N VAL A 17 2.01 2.50 -1.00
CA VAL A 17 2.10 1.60 -2.15
C VAL A 17 3.21 0.62 -1.83
N PHE A 18 2.89 -0.68 -1.80
CA PHE A 18 3.89 -1.72 -1.67
C PHE A 18 4.41 -2.07 -3.06
N SER A 19 5.70 -1.84 -3.29
CA SER A 19 6.37 -2.06 -4.57
C SER A 19 7.54 -3.03 -4.47
N TYR A 20 7.98 -3.33 -3.25
CA TYR A 20 9.09 -4.25 -2.98
C TYR A 20 8.86 -5.64 -3.57
N SER A 21 9.84 -6.10 -4.34
CA SER A 21 9.87 -7.44 -4.92
C SER A 21 11.09 -8.19 -4.39
N GLY A 22 10.86 -9.18 -3.55
CA GLY A 22 11.89 -9.96 -2.86
C GLY A 22 11.46 -11.41 -2.66
N ASN A 23 12.20 -12.16 -1.83
CA ASN A 23 12.03 -13.62 -1.76
C ASN A 23 10.87 -14.08 -0.88
N ARG A 24 10.06 -13.14 -0.37
CA ARG A 24 8.89 -13.42 0.47
C ARG A 24 7.58 -12.91 -0.14
N ASN A 25 7.59 -12.63 -1.44
CA ASN A 25 6.38 -12.29 -2.20
C ASN A 25 5.44 -13.52 -2.26
N LEU A 26 4.44 -13.54 -1.38
CA LEU A 26 3.61 -14.72 -1.09
C LEU A 26 2.97 -15.36 -2.34
N LEU A 27 2.26 -14.59 -3.17
CA LEU A 27 1.56 -15.19 -4.30
C LEU A 27 2.52 -15.58 -5.42
N LYS A 28 3.64 -14.88 -5.56
CA LYS A 28 4.68 -15.29 -6.51
C LYS A 28 5.25 -16.66 -6.17
N ILE A 29 5.47 -16.94 -4.89
CA ILE A 29 5.96 -18.23 -4.41
C ILE A 29 4.88 -19.31 -4.60
N LEU A 30 3.67 -19.07 -4.10
CA LEU A 30 2.58 -20.07 -4.14
C LEU A 30 2.20 -20.49 -5.56
N PHE A 31 2.28 -19.58 -6.52
CA PHE A 31 1.90 -19.83 -7.91
C PHE A 31 3.10 -19.92 -8.86
N ASN A 32 4.33 -19.89 -8.35
CA ASN A 32 5.57 -19.91 -9.12
C ASN A 32 5.57 -18.87 -10.27
N LEU A 33 5.19 -17.62 -9.94
CA LEU A 33 5.02 -16.55 -10.92
C LEU A 33 6.29 -15.73 -11.08
N ASN A 34 6.71 -15.55 -12.33
CA ASN A 34 7.76 -14.62 -12.69
C ASN A 34 7.17 -13.27 -13.13
N ALA A 35 6.75 -12.47 -12.15
CA ALA A 35 6.17 -11.14 -12.37
C ALA A 35 7.11 -10.04 -11.85
N THR A 36 7.22 -8.95 -12.61
CA THR A 36 7.98 -7.75 -12.23
C THR A 36 7.23 -6.93 -11.17
N GLY A 37 7.93 -6.49 -10.12
CA GLY A 37 7.34 -5.69 -9.03
C GLY A 37 6.39 -6.49 -8.14
N ALA A 38 5.90 -5.90 -7.06
CA ALA A 38 4.95 -6.58 -6.17
C ALA A 38 3.59 -6.86 -6.85
N ILE A 39 3.03 -8.04 -6.58
CA ILE A 39 1.65 -8.40 -6.96
C ILE A 39 0.72 -8.41 -5.74
N HIS A 40 -0.56 -8.67 -5.95
CA HIS A 40 -1.54 -8.71 -4.87
C HIS A 40 -1.13 -9.72 -3.79
N ALA A 41 -1.29 -9.33 -2.51
CA ALA A 41 -1.01 -10.13 -1.32
C ALA A 41 0.46 -10.48 -1.07
N ASP A 42 1.38 -9.98 -1.89
CA ASP A 42 2.82 -10.20 -1.71
C ASP A 42 3.38 -9.58 -0.42
N GLU A 43 2.77 -8.51 0.08
CA GLU A 43 3.17 -7.85 1.32
C GLU A 43 2.96 -8.75 2.55
N LEU A 44 2.08 -9.76 2.45
CA LEU A 44 1.74 -10.64 3.57
C LEU A 44 2.93 -11.47 4.03
N GLY A 45 3.81 -11.90 3.13
CA GLY A 45 5.02 -12.63 3.52
C GLY A 45 6.05 -11.80 4.29
N TYR A 46 5.88 -10.48 4.33
CA TYR A 46 6.68 -9.55 5.13
C TYR A 46 5.98 -9.13 6.44
N LEU A 47 4.69 -9.42 6.58
CA LEU A 47 3.92 -9.20 7.82
C LEU A 47 3.83 -10.46 8.68
N PHE A 48 3.71 -11.63 8.04
CA PHE A 48 3.46 -12.90 8.68
C PHE A 48 4.49 -13.91 8.22
N ASP A 49 5.11 -14.60 9.18
CA ASP A 49 6.09 -15.63 8.88
C ASP A 49 5.44 -17.00 8.68
N ASN A 50 6.01 -17.77 7.76
CA ASN A 50 5.65 -19.14 7.48
C ASN A 50 6.92 -19.88 6.99
N VAL A 51 7.56 -20.59 7.91
CA VAL A 51 8.83 -21.28 7.66
C VAL A 51 8.69 -22.36 6.59
N GLU A 52 7.53 -23.04 6.51
CA GLU A 52 7.29 -24.06 5.48
C GLU A 52 7.23 -23.46 4.06
N LEU A 53 6.74 -22.23 3.92
CA LEU A 53 6.62 -21.54 2.63
C LEU A 53 7.89 -20.78 2.23
N PHE A 54 8.55 -20.11 3.18
CA PHE A 54 9.67 -19.20 2.89
C PHE A 54 11.04 -19.80 3.19
N GLY A 55 11.10 -20.92 3.91
CA GLY A 55 12.35 -21.47 4.45
C GLY A 55 12.87 -20.67 5.64
N GLU A 56 13.96 -21.17 6.23
CA GLU A 56 14.59 -20.56 7.42
C GLU A 56 15.49 -19.37 7.10
N GLN A 57 15.98 -19.27 5.86
CA GLN A 57 16.92 -18.22 5.47
C GLN A 57 16.18 -16.98 4.97
N VAL A 58 16.44 -15.85 5.62
CA VAL A 58 15.94 -14.54 5.22
C VAL A 58 17.11 -13.70 4.72
N THR A 59 16.97 -13.11 3.53
CA THR A 59 18.01 -12.19 3.01
C THR A 59 18.03 -10.91 3.84
N SER A 60 19.16 -10.20 3.88
CA SER A 60 19.26 -8.92 4.60
C SER A 60 18.24 -7.89 4.13
N GLN A 61 17.91 -7.89 2.84
CA GLN A 61 16.96 -6.98 2.21
C GLN A 61 15.52 -7.33 2.61
N ASP A 62 15.17 -8.62 2.61
CA ASP A 62 13.85 -9.07 3.05
C ASP A 62 13.67 -8.85 4.55
N GLN A 63 14.72 -9.08 5.36
CA GLN A 63 14.69 -8.78 6.79
C GLN A 63 14.47 -7.29 7.04
N LEU A 64 15.17 -6.42 6.32
CA LEU A 64 14.96 -4.98 6.41
C LEU A 64 13.52 -4.58 6.06
N MET A 65 12.91 -5.20 5.04
CA MET A 65 11.51 -4.95 4.69
C MET A 65 10.54 -5.48 5.76
N ILE A 66 10.79 -6.65 6.34
CA ILE A 66 10.03 -7.20 7.48
C ILE A 66 10.08 -6.21 8.64
N ASP A 67 11.27 -5.77 9.03
CA ASP A 67 11.47 -4.85 10.15
C ASP A 67 10.77 -3.52 9.91
N ARG A 68 10.89 -2.96 8.70
CA ARG A 68 10.21 -1.71 8.32
C ARG A 68 8.69 -1.86 8.36
N LEU A 69 8.14 -2.87 7.69
CA LEU A 69 6.70 -3.05 7.54
C LEU A 69 6.04 -3.35 8.89
N THR A 70 6.60 -4.27 9.67
CA THR A 70 6.09 -4.61 11.01
C THR A 70 6.21 -3.42 11.97
N THR A 71 7.30 -2.66 11.94
CA THR A 71 7.46 -1.44 12.76
C THR A 71 6.43 -0.37 12.39
N LEU A 72 6.19 -0.12 11.10
CA LEU A 72 5.17 0.83 10.64
C LEU A 72 3.76 0.46 11.12
N TRP A 73 3.39 -0.81 10.98
CA TRP A 73 2.07 -1.31 11.40
C TRP A 73 1.90 -1.28 12.92
N THR A 74 2.93 -1.71 13.67
CA THR A 74 2.88 -1.71 15.15
C THR A 74 2.89 -0.30 15.72
N ASN A 75 3.66 0.62 15.14
CA ASN A 75 3.62 2.04 15.52
C ASN A 75 2.24 2.64 15.28
N PHE A 76 1.62 2.37 14.12
CA PHE A 76 0.26 2.83 13.86
C PHE A 76 -0.74 2.29 14.89
N ALA A 77 -0.66 1.00 15.22
CA ALA A 77 -1.52 0.39 16.24
C ALA A 77 -1.32 1.00 17.64
N LYS A 78 -0.08 1.33 18.01
CA LYS A 78 0.28 1.83 19.33
C LYS A 78 0.05 3.35 19.50
N TYR A 79 0.32 4.12 18.45
CA TYR A 79 0.40 5.58 18.53
C TYR A 79 -0.58 6.31 17.60
N GLY A 80 -1.19 5.62 16.63
CA GLY A 80 -1.97 6.26 15.56
C GLY A 80 -1.12 7.00 14.52
N ASP A 81 0.21 6.93 14.63
CA ASP A 81 1.20 7.48 13.72
C ASP A 81 2.20 6.36 13.38
N PRO A 82 2.36 5.98 12.10
CA PRO A 82 3.31 4.92 11.70
C PRO A 82 4.78 5.30 11.92
N THR A 83 5.09 6.59 11.98
CA THR A 83 6.46 7.14 12.09
C THR A 83 6.53 8.17 13.22
N PRO A 84 6.21 7.80 14.47
CA PRO A 84 6.13 8.74 15.60
C PRO A 84 7.49 9.39 15.88
N ALA A 85 8.58 8.67 15.59
CA ALA A 85 9.96 9.18 15.56
C ALA A 85 10.66 8.64 14.31
N MET A 86 11.60 9.41 13.75
CA MET A 86 12.47 8.94 12.67
C MET A 86 13.64 8.15 13.26
N SER A 87 14.12 7.16 12.51
CA SER A 87 15.25 6.31 12.87
C SER A 87 15.98 5.84 11.62
N ASP A 88 17.11 5.16 11.76
CA ASP A 88 17.81 4.57 10.61
C ASP A 88 16.92 3.53 9.88
N LEU A 89 16.06 2.83 10.62
CA LEU A 89 15.10 1.88 10.05
C LEU A 89 13.99 2.59 9.25
N LEU A 90 13.46 3.69 9.81
CA LEU A 90 12.39 4.51 9.23
C LEU A 90 12.88 5.96 9.08
N PRO A 91 13.73 6.26 8.06
CA PRO A 91 14.42 7.55 7.93
C PRO A 91 13.53 8.66 7.38
N VAL A 92 12.21 8.44 7.38
CA VAL A 92 11.22 9.15 6.58
C VAL A 92 10.02 9.44 7.46
N LYS A 93 9.61 10.71 7.54
CA LYS A 93 8.38 11.09 8.24
C LYS A 93 7.18 10.92 7.31
N TRP A 94 6.33 9.93 7.59
CA TRP A 94 5.13 9.67 6.82
C TRP A 94 4.01 10.60 7.27
N GLN A 95 3.70 11.59 6.44
CA GLN A 95 2.61 12.54 6.71
C GLN A 95 1.24 11.94 6.36
N PRO A 96 0.19 12.23 7.15
CA PRO A 96 -1.15 11.79 6.85
C PRO A 96 -1.71 12.51 5.61
N ILE A 97 -2.71 11.89 5.01
CA ILE A 97 -3.47 12.46 3.90
C ILE A 97 -4.36 13.58 4.41
N THR A 98 -4.41 14.66 3.63
CA THR A 98 -5.32 15.79 3.80
C THR A 98 -6.14 16.00 2.52
N LYS A 99 -7.10 16.92 2.53
CA LYS A 99 -7.87 17.26 1.33
C LYS A 99 -7.01 17.86 0.22
N THR A 100 -5.94 18.57 0.58
CA THR A 100 -5.04 19.26 -0.38
C THR A 100 -3.81 18.41 -0.71
N SER A 101 -3.14 17.91 0.32
CA SER A 101 -1.96 17.06 0.22
C SER A 101 -2.37 15.58 0.28
N GLN A 102 -1.98 14.84 -0.74
CA GLN A 102 -2.32 13.43 -0.92
C GLN A 102 -1.02 12.59 -0.91
N PRO A 103 -0.22 12.62 0.17
CA PRO A 103 1.02 11.85 0.23
C PRO A 103 0.75 10.35 0.19
N TYR A 104 1.78 9.60 -0.16
CA TYR A 104 1.85 8.18 0.12
C TYR A 104 3.29 7.77 0.41
N LEU A 105 3.45 6.71 1.20
CA LEU A 105 4.73 6.05 1.39
C LEU A 105 4.90 4.96 0.32
N ASN A 106 5.98 5.02 -0.45
CA ASN A 106 6.39 3.92 -1.32
C ASN A 106 7.26 2.97 -0.51
N LEU A 107 6.80 1.73 -0.35
CA LEU A 107 7.55 0.64 0.29
C LEU A 107 8.24 -0.17 -0.80
N ASP A 108 9.47 0.21 -1.11
CA ASP A 108 10.40 -0.54 -1.96
C ASP A 108 11.72 -0.73 -1.20
N SER A 109 12.79 -1.11 -1.89
CA SER A 109 14.15 -1.23 -1.33
C SER A 109 14.53 0.02 -0.52
N ASP A 110 14.16 1.20 -1.04
CA ASP A 110 14.20 2.47 -0.31
C ASP A 110 12.79 2.97 0.02
N LEU A 111 12.67 3.61 1.19
CA LEU A 111 11.47 4.32 1.59
C LEU A 111 11.44 5.69 0.93
N THR A 112 10.46 5.93 0.06
CA THR A 112 10.29 7.24 -0.58
C THR A 112 8.88 7.77 -0.38
N LEU A 113 8.75 9.10 -0.33
CA LEU A 113 7.46 9.77 -0.24
C LEU A 113 7.08 10.28 -1.63
N GLY A 114 5.87 9.96 -2.04
CA GLY A 114 5.26 10.50 -3.25
C GLY A 114 3.96 11.22 -2.94
N ALA A 115 3.34 11.79 -3.97
CA ALA A 115 2.01 12.38 -3.88
C ALA A 115 1.13 11.84 -5.01
N ARG A 116 -0.15 11.62 -4.72
CA ARG A 116 -1.19 11.21 -5.69
C ARG A 116 -0.74 9.99 -6.52
N PRO A 117 -0.65 8.79 -5.92
CA PRO A 117 -0.21 7.61 -6.64
C PRO A 117 -1.13 7.33 -7.83
N PHE A 118 -0.55 7.05 -9.00
CA PHE A 118 -1.27 6.80 -10.26
C PHE A 118 -2.24 7.93 -10.65
N HIS A 119 -1.86 9.19 -10.43
CA HIS A 119 -2.75 10.35 -10.56
C HIS A 119 -3.56 10.38 -11.86
N ASP A 120 -2.91 10.26 -13.02
CA ASP A 120 -3.57 10.36 -14.33
C ASP A 120 -4.62 9.27 -14.52
N ARG A 121 -4.31 8.03 -14.10
CA ARG A 121 -5.24 6.90 -14.15
C ARG A 121 -6.44 7.15 -13.23
N MET A 122 -6.20 7.66 -12.02
CA MET A 122 -7.27 7.97 -11.07
C MET A 122 -8.15 9.12 -11.59
N ALA A 123 -7.55 10.18 -12.14
CA ALA A 123 -8.26 11.32 -12.71
C ALA A 123 -9.14 10.90 -13.90
N PHE A 124 -8.62 10.01 -14.77
CA PHE A 124 -9.40 9.44 -15.86
C PHE A 124 -10.66 8.74 -15.35
N TRP A 125 -10.52 7.83 -14.37
CA TRP A 125 -11.67 7.09 -13.84
C TRP A 125 -12.63 8.00 -13.08
N ASP A 126 -12.15 8.95 -12.29
CA ASP A 126 -12.99 9.91 -11.58
C ASP A 126 -13.83 10.74 -12.57
N LEU A 127 -13.21 11.20 -13.67
CA LEU A 127 -13.92 11.92 -14.74
C LEU A 127 -14.93 11.01 -15.45
N PHE A 128 -14.52 9.80 -15.82
CA PHE A 128 -15.39 8.83 -16.46
C PHE A 128 -16.64 8.55 -15.61
N TYR A 129 -16.48 8.24 -14.33
CA TYR A 129 -17.62 8.01 -13.45
C TYR A 129 -18.47 9.27 -13.24
N LYS A 130 -17.87 10.46 -13.16
CA LYS A 130 -18.61 11.72 -13.04
C LYS A 130 -19.52 11.97 -14.26
N LEU A 131 -19.04 11.65 -15.46
CA LEU A 131 -19.77 11.85 -16.71
C LEU A 131 -20.82 10.75 -16.95
N TYR A 132 -20.52 9.50 -16.61
CA TYR A 132 -21.29 8.34 -17.08
C TYR A 132 -22.05 7.57 -15.98
N ARG A 133 -21.90 7.89 -14.69
CA ARG A 133 -22.57 7.17 -13.58
C ARG A 133 -24.09 7.02 -13.76
N ASN A 134 -24.77 8.01 -14.33
CA ASN A 134 -26.22 7.99 -14.50
C ASN A 134 -26.69 7.26 -15.76
N GLN A 135 -25.80 6.99 -16.72
CA GLN A 135 -26.16 6.29 -17.96
C GLN A 135 -26.24 4.77 -17.78
N GLN A 136 -25.74 4.23 -16.66
CA GLN A 136 -25.88 2.82 -16.31
C GLN A 136 -27.29 2.44 -15.81
N LYS A 137 -28.20 3.41 -15.58
CA LYS A 137 -29.57 3.13 -15.10
C LYS A 137 -30.56 2.62 -16.16
N TYR A 138 -30.16 2.52 -17.44
CA TYR A 138 -31.05 2.10 -18.53
C TYR A 138 -30.56 0.87 -19.32
N GLY A 139 -29.89 -0.08 -18.65
CA GLY A 139 -29.30 -1.26 -19.30
C GLY A 139 -29.88 -2.64 -18.93
N LEU A 140 -30.93 -2.73 -18.12
CA LEU A 140 -31.54 -4.02 -17.71
C LEU A 140 -33.08 -4.01 -17.75
N SER A 141 -33.66 -3.44 -18.81
CA SER A 141 -35.04 -3.77 -19.21
C SER A 141 -35.03 -4.14 -20.69
N GLY A 142 -34.76 -5.41 -20.99
CA GLY A 142 -34.77 -5.87 -22.37
C GLY A 142 -33.98 -7.14 -22.62
N LYS A 143 -34.32 -8.22 -21.92
CA LYS A 143 -34.60 -9.55 -22.47
C LYS A 143 -34.97 -10.51 -21.35
#